data_AF-W9KPW4-F1
#
_entry.id   AF-W9KPW4-F1
#
_cell.length_a   1.000
_cell.length_b   1.000
_cell.length_c   1.000
_cell.angle_alpha   90.00
_cell.angle_beta   90.00
_cell.angle_gamma   90.00
#
_symmetry.space_group_name_H-M   'P 1'
#
loop_
_entity.id
_entity.type
_entity.pdbx_description
1 polymer ?
#
loop_
_entity_poly.entity_id
_entity_poly.type
_entity_poly.pdbx_seq_one_letter_code
_entity_poly.pdbx_strand_id
1 'polypeptide(L)'
;MMGPNVLSTIDAMKLCNEGKPKLFSFVSSTSTLDTDYYINLSGAQAATGRGAVLEYDDLFPNRTGLGTGYGQTKWVSEQLVREAGRRGLRGAIVRPGYILGSRNSGVSNTGDWIVRLLKGCCQLSARPRIINSINAIPVNHVACVVVASTLNPLPGMNVVHVTAHPRLRMNKLLSALSYYGYKVPKVNYDI
;
A
#
# COMPACT_ATOMS: atom_id res chain seq x y z
N MET A 1 5.58 17.99 -4.00
CA MET A 1 5.30 16.57 -4.34
C MET A 1 4.39 16.36 -5.55
N MET A 2 3.72 17.38 -6.11
CA MET A 2 2.80 17.19 -7.26
C MET A 2 3.48 16.67 -8.54
N GLY A 3 4.65 17.21 -8.90
CA GLY A 3 5.36 16.83 -10.13
C GLY A 3 5.56 15.32 -10.32
N PRO A 4 6.30 14.63 -9.43
CA PRO A 4 6.70 13.24 -9.64
C PRO A 4 5.58 12.21 -9.48
N ASN A 5 4.44 12.56 -8.86
CA ASN A 5 3.33 11.63 -8.64
C ASN A 5 2.14 11.95 -9.55
N VAL A 6 1.74 13.22 -9.64
CA VAL A 6 0.52 13.62 -10.35
C VAL A 6 0.84 13.94 -11.82
N LEU A 7 1.79 14.84 -12.08
CA LEU A 7 2.10 15.25 -13.46
C LEU A 7 2.70 14.10 -14.26
N SER A 8 3.61 13.33 -13.66
CA SER A 8 4.16 12.11 -14.28
C SER A 8 3.09 11.09 -14.66
N THR A 9 2.04 10.93 -13.84
CA THR A 9 0.91 10.04 -14.15
C THR A 9 0.13 10.56 -15.36
N ILE A 10 -0.11 11.87 -15.43
CA ILE A 10 -0.72 12.50 -16.61
C ILE A 10 0.12 12.26 -17.85
N ASP A 11 1.43 12.47 -17.79
CA ASP A 11 2.33 12.32 -18.93
C ASP A 11 2.43 10.87 -19.39
N ALA A 12 2.44 9.90 -18.46
CA ALA A 12 2.40 8.49 -18.79
C ALA A 12 1.07 8.08 -19.46
N MET A 13 -0.06 8.64 -19.04
CA MET A 13 -1.35 8.44 -19.69
C MET A 13 -1.41 9.09 -21.08
N LYS A 14 -0.82 10.28 -21.27
CA LYS A 14 -0.68 10.90 -22.60
C LYS A 14 0.07 9.97 -23.54
N LEU A 15 1.19 9.39 -23.09
CA LEU A 15 1.92 8.40 -23.88
C LEU A 15 1.06 7.19 -24.25
N CYS A 16 0.15 6.74 -23.38
CA CYS A 16 -0.78 5.66 -23.69
C CYS A 16 -1.75 6.00 -24.83
N ASN A 17 -2.01 7.29 -25.05
CA ASN A 17 -2.88 7.80 -26.11
C ASN A 17 -2.15 8.09 -27.44
N GLU A 18 -0.82 7.95 -27.49
CA GLU A 18 -0.03 8.20 -28.71
C GLU A 18 0.15 6.93 -29.55
N GLY A 19 -0.22 6.98 -30.82
CA GLY A 19 -0.03 5.87 -31.77
C GLY A 19 -0.85 4.63 -31.42
N LYS A 20 -0.19 3.55 -30.97
CA LYS A 20 -0.87 2.29 -30.61
C LYS A 20 -1.43 2.36 -29.19
N PRO A 21 -2.67 1.88 -28.94
CA PRO A 21 -3.22 1.76 -27.61
C PRO A 21 -2.33 0.92 -26.68
N LYS A 22 -2.16 1.37 -25.43
CA LYS A 22 -1.31 0.71 -24.43
C LYS A 22 -2.15 0.37 -23.21
N LEU A 23 -1.85 -0.77 -22.60
CA LEU A 23 -2.35 -1.10 -21.28
C LEU A 23 -1.61 -0.27 -20.24
N PHE A 24 -2.34 0.30 -19.29
CA PHE A 24 -1.78 1.15 -18.25
C PHE A 24 -2.02 0.54 -16.87
N SER A 25 -0.97 -0.01 -16.26
CA SER A 25 -1.01 -0.44 -14.87
C SER A 25 -0.44 0.64 -13.96
N PHE A 26 -1.28 1.14 -13.06
CA PHE A 26 -0.92 2.17 -12.11
C PHE A 26 -0.69 1.55 -10.73
N VAL A 27 0.56 1.59 -10.26
CA VAL A 27 0.88 1.18 -8.88
C VAL A 27 0.55 2.34 -7.93
N SER A 28 -0.65 2.26 -7.36
CA SER A 28 -1.18 3.13 -6.32
C SER A 28 -0.66 2.67 -4.94
N SER A 29 -1.45 2.82 -3.89
CA SER A 29 -1.08 2.48 -2.50
C SER A 29 -2.34 2.33 -1.67
N THR A 30 -2.35 1.45 -0.66
CA THR A 30 -3.44 1.47 0.34
C THR A 30 -3.51 2.77 1.12
N SER A 31 -2.45 3.60 1.08
CA SER A 31 -2.46 4.92 1.73
C SER A 31 -3.47 5.92 1.15
N THR A 32 -4.10 5.60 0.02
CA THR A 32 -5.26 6.37 -0.46
C THR A 32 -6.50 6.15 0.42
N LEU A 33 -6.45 5.18 1.35
CA LEU A 33 -7.51 4.79 2.30
C LEU A 33 -7.22 5.25 3.73
N ASP A 34 -6.12 5.96 4.00
CA ASP A 34 -5.68 6.33 5.36
C ASP A 34 -6.46 7.53 5.93
N THR A 35 -7.77 7.35 6.13
CA THR A 35 -8.66 8.31 6.79
C THR A 35 -9.52 7.63 7.84
N ASP A 36 -10.01 8.38 8.82
CA ASP A 36 -10.91 7.86 9.85
C ASP A 36 -12.16 7.20 9.27
N TYR A 37 -12.67 7.73 8.15
CA TYR A 37 -13.81 7.14 7.44
C TYR A 37 -13.55 5.67 7.07
N TYR A 38 -12.44 5.38 6.39
CA TYR A 38 -12.13 4.02 5.94
C TYR A 38 -11.57 3.12 7.03
N ILE A 39 -10.92 3.69 8.05
CA ILE A 39 -10.55 2.96 9.26
C ILE A 39 -11.81 2.43 9.95
N ASN A 40 -12.81 3.30 10.15
CA ASN A 40 -14.08 2.94 10.77
C ASN A 40 -14.88 1.97 9.89
N LEU A 41 -14.94 2.19 8.57
CA LEU A 41 -15.59 1.29 7.63
C LEU A 41 -14.96 -0.11 7.67
N SER A 42 -13.63 -0.19 7.62
CA SER A 42 -12.91 -1.46 7.71
C SER A 42 -13.19 -2.17 9.03
N GLY A 43 -13.27 -1.43 10.14
CA GLY A 43 -13.58 -1.99 11.47
C GLY A 43 -15.00 -2.55 11.54
N ALA A 44 -15.98 -1.78 11.05
CA ALA A 44 -17.38 -2.17 11.01
C ALA A 44 -17.60 -3.41 10.13
N GLN A 45 -16.99 -3.45 8.93
CA GLN A 45 -17.12 -4.59 8.03
C GLN A 45 -16.46 -5.85 8.61
N ALA A 46 -15.26 -5.74 9.17
CA ALA A 46 -14.57 -6.86 9.81
C ALA A 46 -15.38 -7.46 10.97
N ALA A 47 -16.10 -6.64 11.75
CA ALA A 47 -16.97 -7.10 12.83
C ALA A 47 -18.17 -7.94 12.33
N THR A 48 -18.57 -7.77 11.06
CA THR A 48 -19.66 -8.54 10.44
C THR A 48 -19.19 -9.83 9.74
N GLY A 49 -17.89 -10.17 9.85
CA GLY A 49 -17.30 -11.29 9.13
C GLY A 49 -17.09 -11.03 7.63
N ARG A 50 -17.42 -9.83 7.14
CA ARG A 50 -17.07 -9.37 5.80
C ARG A 50 -15.59 -8.98 5.75
N GLY A 51 -15.00 -9.03 4.55
CA GLY A 51 -13.68 -8.45 4.30
C GLY A 51 -13.64 -6.97 4.66
N ALA A 52 -12.44 -6.41 4.76
CA ALA A 52 -12.25 -4.96 4.92
C ALA A 52 -12.74 -4.19 3.66
N VAL A 53 -12.41 -2.90 3.61
CA VAL A 53 -12.64 -2.01 2.45
C VAL A 53 -12.45 -2.75 1.13
N LEU A 54 -13.46 -2.69 0.27
CA LEU A 54 -13.55 -3.46 -0.96
C LEU A 54 -12.90 -2.68 -2.12
N GLU A 55 -12.50 -3.40 -3.16
CA GLU A 55 -11.82 -2.83 -4.34
C GLU A 55 -12.72 -1.87 -5.13
N TYR A 56 -14.03 -2.06 -5.04
CA TYR A 56 -15.05 -1.23 -5.69
C TYR A 56 -15.62 -0.12 -4.80
N ASP A 57 -15.16 0.05 -3.56
CA ASP A 57 -15.59 1.15 -2.70
C ASP A 57 -15.11 2.51 -3.28
N ASP A 58 -15.99 3.50 -3.21
CA ASP A 58 -15.75 4.85 -3.76
C ASP A 58 -14.75 5.63 -2.92
N LEU A 59 -13.65 6.06 -3.54
CA LEU A 59 -12.60 6.87 -2.91
C LEU A 59 -12.98 8.33 -2.65
N PHE A 60 -14.12 8.82 -3.12
CA PHE A 60 -14.51 10.22 -2.96
C PHE A 60 -14.52 10.75 -1.51
N PRO A 61 -14.91 9.97 -0.47
CA PRO A 61 -14.79 10.38 0.93
C PRO A 61 -13.36 10.80 1.33
N ASN A 62 -12.34 10.28 0.64
CA ASN A 62 -10.92 10.58 0.90
C ASN A 62 -10.35 11.76 0.11
N ARG A 63 -11.21 12.54 -0.57
CA ARG A 63 -10.81 13.82 -1.18
C ARG A 63 -10.20 14.80 -0.17
N THR A 64 -10.55 14.63 1.11
CA THR A 64 -10.04 15.39 2.26
C THR A 64 -9.71 14.44 3.40
N GLY A 65 -8.89 14.88 4.36
CA GLY A 65 -8.59 14.11 5.58
C GLY A 65 -7.42 13.14 5.48
N LEU A 66 -6.81 12.95 4.30
CA LEU A 66 -5.55 12.19 4.17
C LEU A 66 -4.42 12.95 4.87
N GLY A 67 -3.82 12.33 5.90
CA GLY A 67 -2.82 12.96 6.76
C GLY A 67 -1.43 13.14 6.14
N THR A 68 -1.13 12.48 5.01
CA THR A 68 0.19 12.54 4.37
C THR A 68 0.13 13.08 2.94
N GLY A 69 1.13 13.88 2.55
CA GLY A 69 1.25 14.37 1.17
C GLY A 69 1.46 13.26 0.14
N TYR A 70 2.06 12.14 0.55
CA TYR A 70 2.14 10.93 -0.27
C TYR A 70 0.75 10.35 -0.56
N GLY A 71 -0.06 10.12 0.48
CA GLY A 71 -1.43 9.63 0.35
C GLY A 71 -2.29 10.54 -0.53
N GLN A 72 -2.21 11.86 -0.30
CA GLN A 72 -2.91 12.86 -1.09
C GLN A 72 -2.55 12.80 -2.58
N THR A 73 -1.26 12.78 -2.91
CA THR A 73 -0.82 12.74 -4.32
C THR A 73 -1.15 11.42 -5.02
N LYS A 74 -1.09 10.28 -4.30
CA LYS A 74 -1.55 8.98 -4.83
C LYS A 74 -3.06 8.97 -5.06
N TRP A 75 -3.84 9.55 -4.16
CA TRP A 75 -5.30 9.67 -4.31
C TRP A 75 -5.65 10.47 -5.57
N VAL A 76 -5.04 11.65 -5.76
CA VAL A 76 -5.27 12.48 -6.97
C VAL A 76 -4.90 11.71 -8.23
N SER A 77 -3.73 11.07 -8.24
CA SER A 77 -3.28 10.29 -9.40
C SER A 77 -4.24 9.15 -9.73
N GLU A 78 -4.78 8.49 -8.71
CA GLU A 78 -5.76 7.43 -8.90
C GLU A 78 -7.09 7.95 -9.49
N GLN A 79 -7.57 9.12 -9.06
CA GLN A 79 -8.77 9.74 -9.65
C GLN A 79 -8.56 10.03 -11.14
N LEU A 80 -7.38 10.53 -11.52
CA LEU A 80 -7.04 10.79 -12.91
C LEU A 80 -7.03 9.50 -13.75
N VAL A 81 -6.45 8.43 -13.22
CA VAL A 81 -6.40 7.12 -13.88
C VAL A 81 -7.79 6.49 -14.01
N ARG A 82 -8.66 6.65 -13.01
CA ARG A 82 -10.06 6.23 -13.08
C ARG A 82 -10.83 6.96 -14.17
N GLU A 83 -10.67 8.28 -14.25
CA GLU A 83 -11.32 9.08 -15.29
C GLU A 83 -10.80 8.72 -16.69
N ALA A 84 -9.50 8.48 -16.85
CA ALA A 84 -8.95 7.95 -18.09
C ALA A 84 -9.53 6.55 -18.42
N GLY A 85 -9.71 5.70 -17.40
CA GLY A 85 -10.39 4.41 -17.52
C GLY A 85 -11.82 4.54 -18.04
N ARG A 86 -12.59 5.49 -17.50
CA ARG A 86 -13.95 5.81 -17.95
C ARG A 86 -14.00 6.29 -19.41
N ARG A 87 -12.90 6.87 -19.90
CA ARG A 87 -12.71 7.30 -21.30
C ARG A 87 -12.13 6.21 -22.22
N GLY A 88 -11.95 4.99 -21.72
CA GLY A 88 -11.54 3.83 -22.52
C GLY A 88 -10.10 3.36 -22.29
N LEU A 89 -9.32 3.99 -21.41
CA LEU A 89 -8.02 3.45 -21.02
C LEU A 89 -8.22 2.11 -20.28
N ARG A 90 -7.42 1.10 -20.62
CA ARG A 90 -7.52 -0.24 -20.04
C ARG A 90 -6.30 -0.56 -19.18
N GLY A 91 -6.53 -1.27 -18.08
CA GLY A 91 -5.47 -1.73 -17.20
C GLY A 91 -5.94 -1.97 -15.78
N ALA A 92 -5.07 -1.69 -14.82
CA ALA A 92 -5.34 -1.95 -13.42
C ALA A 92 -4.71 -0.89 -12.50
N ILE A 93 -5.39 -0.59 -11.41
CA ILE A 93 -4.90 0.19 -10.28
C ILE A 93 -4.53 -0.79 -9.18
N VAL A 94 -3.24 -0.95 -8.91
CA VAL A 94 -2.76 -1.89 -7.88
C VAL A 94 -2.45 -1.13 -6.60
N ARG A 95 -3.12 -1.47 -5.49
CA ARG A 95 -2.93 -0.84 -4.17
C ARG A 95 -2.20 -1.81 -3.22
N PRO A 96 -0.86 -1.80 -3.20
CA PRO A 96 -0.11 -2.54 -2.21
C PRO A 96 -0.16 -1.87 -0.83
N GLY A 97 -0.06 -2.70 0.21
CA GLY A 97 0.35 -2.27 1.54
C GLY A 97 1.85 -1.98 1.63
N TYR A 98 2.42 -2.10 2.82
CA TYR A 98 3.86 -1.98 3.02
C TYR A 98 4.60 -3.09 2.26
N ILE A 99 5.48 -2.69 1.35
CA ILE A 99 6.28 -3.63 0.55
C ILE A 99 7.57 -3.94 1.31
N LEU A 100 7.69 -5.17 1.78
CA LEU A 100 8.88 -5.67 2.46
C LEU A 100 9.81 -6.42 1.51
N GLY A 101 10.96 -6.86 2.05
CA GLY A 101 11.96 -7.62 1.31
C GLY A 101 11.42 -8.90 0.66
N SER A 102 12.21 -9.41 -0.29
CA SER A 102 11.93 -10.65 -1.00
C SER A 102 11.81 -11.81 -0.01
N ARG A 103 10.75 -12.61 -0.14
CA ARG A 103 10.56 -13.78 0.75
C ARG A 103 11.65 -14.85 0.57
N ASN A 104 12.32 -14.88 -0.58
CA ASN A 104 13.30 -15.91 -0.93
C ASN A 104 14.74 -15.49 -0.58
N SER A 105 15.11 -14.25 -0.88
CA SER A 105 16.50 -13.77 -0.71
C SER A 105 16.68 -12.84 0.49
N GLY A 106 15.59 -12.35 1.09
CA GLY A 106 15.65 -11.34 2.16
C GLY A 106 16.08 -9.94 1.70
N VAL A 107 16.42 -9.77 0.42
CA VAL A 107 16.82 -8.47 -0.15
C VAL A 107 15.69 -7.46 0.05
N SER A 108 16.01 -6.35 0.70
CA SER A 108 15.06 -5.32 1.09
C SER A 108 15.67 -3.93 0.92
N ASN A 109 14.80 -2.92 0.75
CA ASN A 109 15.23 -1.53 0.80
C ASN A 109 15.62 -1.15 2.24
N THR A 110 16.90 -0.90 2.48
CA THR A 110 17.41 -0.53 3.82
C THR A 110 17.00 0.88 4.26
N GLY A 111 16.53 1.71 3.32
CA GLY A 111 15.94 3.02 3.58
C GLY A 111 14.45 2.98 3.95
N ASP A 112 13.81 1.81 3.90
CA ASP A 112 12.39 1.65 4.23
C ASP A 112 12.09 1.98 5.70
N TRP A 113 10.90 2.52 5.96
CA TRP A 113 10.48 2.93 7.31
C TRP A 113 10.45 1.75 8.30
N ILE A 114 9.95 0.57 7.89
CA ILE A 114 9.89 -0.61 8.76
C ILE A 114 11.31 -1.10 9.08
N VAL A 115 12.19 -1.12 8.08
CA VAL A 115 13.59 -1.50 8.27
C VAL A 115 14.31 -0.53 9.21
N ARG A 116 14.06 0.78 9.05
CA ARG A 116 14.58 1.81 9.95
C ARG A 116 14.02 1.68 11.37
N LEU A 117 12.75 1.33 11.52
CA LEU A 117 12.14 1.04 12.83
C LEU A 117 12.82 -0.14 13.52
N LEU A 118 13.04 -1.25 12.80
CA LEU A 118 13.76 -2.41 13.32
C LEU A 118 15.20 -2.05 13.73
N LYS A 119 15.92 -1.32 12.87
CA LYS A 119 17.26 -0.83 13.17
C LYS A 119 17.28 0.08 14.41
N GLY A 120 16.33 1.01 14.51
CA GLY A 120 16.19 1.89 15.67
C GLY A 120 15.96 1.12 16.96
N CYS A 121 15.12 0.07 16.91
CA CYS A 121 14.92 -0.81 18.07
C CYS A 121 16.23 -1.46 18.53
N CYS A 122 17.03 -1.97 17.59
CA CYS A 122 18.34 -2.53 17.89
C CYS A 122 19.30 -1.50 18.48
N GLN A 123 19.37 -0.30 17.91
CA GLN A 123 20.27 0.77 18.36
C GLN A 123 19.90 1.29 19.75
N LEU A 124 18.61 1.39 20.05
CA LEU A 124 18.09 1.84 21.34
C LEU A 124 18.00 0.72 22.38
N SER A 125 18.27 -0.54 21.99
CA SER A 125 18.07 -1.71 22.85
C SER A 125 16.66 -1.76 23.46
N ALA A 126 15.64 -1.37 22.69
CA ALA A 126 14.25 -1.32 23.13
C ALA A 126 13.32 -1.49 21.92
N ARG A 127 12.18 -2.15 22.10
CA ARG A 127 11.13 -2.22 21.07
C ARG A 127 9.78 -1.76 21.61
N PRO A 128 9.06 -0.87 20.92
CA PRO A 128 7.80 -0.34 21.41
C PRO A 128 6.68 -1.38 21.33
N ARG A 129 5.72 -1.28 22.27
CA ARG A 129 4.49 -2.07 22.28
C ARG A 129 3.44 -1.45 21.34
N ILE A 130 3.43 -1.86 20.08
CA ILE A 130 2.46 -1.42 19.05
C ILE A 130 1.47 -2.57 18.74
N ILE A 131 0.20 -2.39 19.12
CA ILE A 131 -0.84 -3.41 18.95
C ILE A 131 -1.51 -3.39 17.57
N ASN A 132 -1.29 -2.36 16.77
CA ASN A 132 -1.88 -2.21 15.45
C ASN A 132 -1.43 -3.34 14.52
N SER A 133 -2.32 -3.73 13.61
CA SER A 133 -1.94 -4.64 12.52
C SER A 133 -1.08 -3.90 11.50
N ILE A 134 -0.16 -4.62 10.87
CA ILE A 134 0.62 -4.15 9.73
C ILE A 134 0.20 -4.94 8.49
N ASN A 135 -0.13 -4.21 7.43
CA ASN A 135 -0.40 -4.78 6.11
C ASN A 135 0.91 -4.86 5.32
N ALA A 136 1.74 -5.85 5.61
CA ALA A 136 3.08 -6.01 5.05
C ALA A 136 3.17 -7.21 4.09
N ILE A 137 3.68 -6.98 2.88
CA ILE A 137 3.68 -7.94 1.79
C ILE A 137 5.09 -8.05 1.19
N PRO A 138 5.63 -9.26 0.93
CA PRO A 138 6.90 -9.43 0.24
C PRO A 138 6.88 -8.85 -1.19
N VAL A 139 7.94 -8.14 -1.58
CA VAL A 139 8.06 -7.49 -2.90
C VAL A 139 7.81 -8.42 -4.08
N ASN A 140 8.26 -9.67 -3.98
CA ASN A 140 8.08 -10.64 -5.06
C ASN A 140 6.60 -11.04 -5.25
N HIS A 141 5.78 -11.02 -4.19
CA HIS A 141 4.34 -11.22 -4.32
C HIS A 141 3.67 -10.01 -4.95
N VAL A 142 4.03 -8.79 -4.51
CA VAL A 142 3.49 -7.54 -5.08
C VAL A 142 3.81 -7.45 -6.58
N ALA A 143 5.06 -7.72 -6.97
CA ALA A 143 5.47 -7.73 -8.37
C ALA A 143 4.69 -8.75 -9.20
N CYS A 144 4.47 -9.95 -8.66
CA CYS A 144 3.67 -10.98 -9.32
C CYS A 144 2.24 -10.50 -9.58
N VAL A 145 1.60 -9.86 -8.59
CA VAL A 145 0.23 -9.34 -8.75
C VAL A 145 0.20 -8.19 -9.76
N VAL A 146 1.17 -7.27 -9.74
CA VAL A 146 1.25 -6.19 -10.74
C VAL A 146 1.34 -6.76 -12.16
N VAL A 147 2.23 -7.72 -12.38
CA VAL A 147 2.39 -8.36 -13.70
C VAL A 147 1.12 -9.10 -14.10
N ALA A 148 0.53 -9.90 -13.20
CA ALA A 148 -0.68 -10.66 -13.48
C ALA A 148 -1.86 -9.74 -13.86
N SER A 149 -2.09 -8.66 -13.09
CA SER A 149 -3.14 -7.68 -13.34
C SER A 149 -2.91 -6.87 -14.62
N THR A 150 -1.65 -6.67 -15.01
CA THR A 150 -1.30 -5.97 -16.26
C THR A 150 -1.55 -6.85 -17.48
N LEU A 151 -1.14 -8.12 -17.41
CA LEU A 151 -1.25 -9.06 -18.53
C LEU A 151 -2.67 -9.65 -18.68
N ASN A 152 -3.51 -9.56 -17.65
CA ASN A 152 -4.88 -10.06 -17.66
C ASN A 152 -5.87 -8.95 -17.24
N PRO A 153 -5.97 -7.85 -18.02
CA PRO A 153 -6.82 -6.73 -17.64
C PRO A 153 -8.29 -7.11 -17.79
N LEU A 154 -9.04 -6.99 -16.69
CA LEU A 154 -10.50 -7.01 -16.70
C LEU A 154 -11.05 -5.79 -17.47
N PRO A 155 -12.31 -5.83 -17.95
CA PRO A 155 -12.93 -4.68 -18.62
C PRO A 155 -12.86 -3.40 -17.77
N GLY A 156 -12.40 -2.30 -18.37
CA GLY A 156 -12.23 -1.01 -17.69
C GLY A 156 -10.91 -0.89 -16.91
N MET A 157 -10.94 -0.06 -15.86
CA MET A 157 -9.82 0.22 -14.97
C MET A 157 -10.12 -0.32 -13.57
N ASN A 158 -9.69 -1.55 -13.30
CA ASN A 158 -10.06 -2.28 -12.09
C ASN A 158 -9.04 -2.06 -10.98
N VAL A 159 -9.50 -2.14 -9.73
CA VAL A 159 -8.64 -2.00 -8.55
C VAL A 159 -8.24 -3.39 -8.06
N VAL A 160 -6.97 -3.54 -7.67
CA VAL A 160 -6.46 -4.76 -7.05
C VAL A 160 -5.75 -4.41 -5.75
N HIS A 161 -6.30 -4.83 -4.62
CA HIS A 161 -5.71 -4.69 -3.29
C HIS A 161 -4.70 -5.80 -3.05
N VAL A 162 -3.44 -5.43 -2.85
CA VAL A 162 -2.39 -6.39 -2.45
C VAL A 162 -2.20 -6.29 -0.95
N THR A 163 -2.90 -7.15 -0.22
CA THR A 163 -3.00 -7.11 1.24
C THR A 163 -2.59 -8.46 1.88
N ALA A 164 -1.99 -8.39 3.06
CA ALA A 164 -1.51 -9.54 3.80
C ALA A 164 -2.66 -10.28 4.50
N HIS A 165 -2.73 -11.60 4.32
CA HIS A 165 -3.68 -12.48 4.99
C HIS A 165 -2.95 -13.72 5.57
N PRO A 166 -3.00 -13.95 6.90
CA PRO A 166 -3.54 -13.06 7.94
C PRO A 166 -2.66 -11.80 8.13
N ARG A 167 -3.25 -10.70 8.61
CA ARG A 167 -2.49 -9.49 8.95
C ARG A 167 -1.63 -9.72 10.19
N LEU A 168 -0.34 -9.38 10.10
CA LEU A 168 0.58 -9.46 11.22
C LEU A 168 0.32 -8.32 12.22
N ARG A 169 0.53 -8.54 13.51
CA ARG A 169 0.57 -7.46 14.50
C ARG A 169 1.97 -6.85 14.53
N MET A 170 2.09 -5.53 14.63
CA MET A 170 3.40 -4.85 14.69
C MET A 170 4.27 -5.41 15.84
N ASN A 171 3.68 -5.64 17.01
CA ASN A 171 4.35 -6.31 18.13
C ASN A 171 4.98 -7.66 17.77
N LYS A 172 4.33 -8.45 16.92
CA LYS A 172 4.83 -9.76 16.48
C LYS A 172 5.95 -9.61 15.45
N LEU A 173 5.86 -8.60 14.57
CA LEU A 173 6.97 -8.23 13.69
C LEU A 173 8.21 -7.82 14.51
N LEU A 174 8.05 -6.90 15.46
CA LEU A 174 9.16 -6.40 16.29
C LEU A 174 9.74 -7.47 17.21
N SER A 175 8.94 -8.45 17.66
CA SER A 175 9.45 -9.58 18.45
C SER A 175 10.38 -10.50 17.66
N ALA A 176 10.38 -10.44 16.33
CA ALA A 176 11.35 -11.19 15.51
C ALA A 176 12.80 -10.82 15.88
N LEU A 177 13.06 -9.58 16.27
CA LEU A 177 14.38 -9.16 16.75
C LEU A 177 14.84 -9.99 17.94
N SER A 178 13.98 -10.16 18.97
CA SER A 178 14.30 -11.00 20.13
C SER A 178 14.46 -12.48 19.75
N TYR A 179 13.62 -12.98 18.82
CA TYR A 179 13.73 -14.34 18.30
C TYR A 179 15.08 -14.60 17.64
N TYR A 180 15.63 -13.62 16.92
CA TYR A 180 16.96 -13.69 16.29
C TYR A 180 18.12 -13.23 17.19
N GLY A 181 17.90 -13.10 18.50
CA GLY A 181 18.96 -12.88 19.49
C GLY A 181 19.31 -11.41 19.78
N TYR A 182 18.59 -10.44 19.21
CA TYR A 182 18.78 -9.03 19.56
C TYR A 182 18.19 -8.71 20.94
N LYS A 183 18.98 -8.09 21.82
CA LYS A 183 18.56 -7.65 23.15
C LYS A 183 17.71 -6.38 23.06
N VAL A 184 16.43 -6.55 22.78
CA VAL A 184 15.45 -5.46 22.63
C VAL A 184 14.20 -5.71 23.51
N PRO A 185 14.26 -5.44 24.83
CA PRO A 185 13.09 -5.52 25.71
C PRO A 185 11.91 -4.69 25.19
N LYS A 186 10.70 -5.19 25.44
CA LYS A 186 9.46 -4.51 25.07
C LYS A 186 9.19 -3.36 26.05
N VAL A 187 8.96 -2.15 25.54
CA VAL A 187 8.62 -0.95 26.31
C VAL A 187 7.25 -0.40 25.89
N ASN A 188 6.62 0.45 26.71
CA ASN A 188 5.39 1.15 26.28
C ASN A 188 5.70 2.15 25.17
N TYR A 189 4.71 2.43 24.32
CA TYR A 189 4.87 3.34 23.19
C TYR A 189 5.00 4.80 23.62
N ASP A 190 4.32 5.19 24.70
CA ASP A 190 4.20 6.58 25.16
C ASP A 190 5.31 7.01 26.14
N ILE A 191 6.37 6.22 26.30
CA ILE A 191 7.52 6.56 27.16
C ILE A 191 8.47 7.49 26.41
#